data_AF-X1SI40-F1
#
_entry.id   AF-X1SI40-F1
#
_cell.length_a   1.000
_cell.length_b   1.000
_cell.length_c   1.000
_cell.angle_alpha   90.00
_cell.angle_beta   90.00
_cell.angle_gamma   90.00
#
_symmetry.space_group_name_H-M   'P 1'
#
loop_
_entity.id
_entity.type
_entity.pdbx_description
1 polymer ?
#
loop_
_entity_poly.entity_id
_entity_poly.type
_entity_poly.pdbx_seq_one_letter_code
_entity_poly.pdbx_strand_id
1 'polypeptide(L)'
;MVIEIRPGRGGFLRPFGCGWFIREFLLGHGPEGAPTIDPRRGAWQSDIFYHYKGALLRAYAEDAVAYENEERIRRKKPIYTPEEYEE
;
A
#
# COMPACT_ATOMS: atom_id res chain seq x y z
N MET A 1 17.19 4.53 -24.64
CA MET A 1 17.32 5.22 -23.35
C MET A 1 15.93 5.31 -22.75
N VAL A 2 15.62 4.52 -21.74
CA VAL A 2 14.31 4.59 -21.06
C VAL A 2 14.44 5.66 -19.99
N ILE A 3 13.71 6.75 -20.13
CA ILE A 3 13.67 7.81 -19.12
C ILE A 3 12.80 7.29 -17.99
N GLU A 4 13.39 7.12 -16.82
CA GLU A 4 12.68 6.70 -15.62
C GLU A 4 11.79 7.87 -15.16
N ILE A 5 10.50 7.79 -15.47
CA ILE A 5 9.52 8.83 -15.14
C ILE A 5 9.20 8.70 -13.66
N ARG A 6 9.97 9.40 -12.82
CA ARG A 6 9.69 9.54 -11.39
C ARG A 6 9.55 11.01 -11.01
N PRO A 7 8.56 11.36 -10.16
CA PRO A 7 8.37 12.73 -9.72
C PRO A 7 9.61 13.21 -8.94
N GLY A 8 10.05 14.44 -9.22
CA GLY A 8 11.27 15.01 -8.62
C GLY A 8 11.20 15.28 -7.12
N ARG A 9 10.00 15.30 -6.54
CA ARG A 9 9.69 15.36 -5.09
C ARG A 9 8.23 14.96 -4.89
N GLY A 10 7.94 14.17 -3.85
CA GLY A 10 6.58 13.84 -3.44
C GLY A 10 5.74 13.22 -4.56
N GLY A 11 6.01 11.95 -4.87
CA GLY A 11 5.05 11.15 -5.63
C GLY A 11 3.89 10.76 -4.73
N PHE A 12 2.66 10.97 -5.18
CA PHE A 12 1.50 10.40 -4.49
C PHE A 12 1.59 8.89 -4.55
N LEU A 13 1.97 8.26 -3.44
CA LEU A 13 1.79 6.83 -3.21
C LEU A 13 0.31 6.57 -2.94
N ARG A 14 -0.48 6.65 -4.01
CA ARG A 14 -1.70 5.87 -4.09
C ARG A 14 -1.37 4.65 -4.94
N PRO A 15 -0.85 3.58 -4.32
CA PRO A 15 -0.44 2.38 -5.04
C PRO A 15 -1.60 1.76 -5.83
N PHE A 16 -2.83 2.02 -5.39
CA PHE A 16 -4.05 1.60 -6.06
C PHE A 16 -5.14 2.66 -5.98
N GLY A 17 -6.05 2.64 -6.95
CA GLY A 17 -7.18 3.55 -7.02
C GLY A 17 -8.38 3.07 -6.20
N CYS A 18 -9.12 4.03 -5.61
CA CYS A 18 -10.34 3.76 -4.85
C CYS A 18 -11.36 2.91 -5.64
N GLY A 19 -11.62 3.27 -6.90
CA GLY A 19 -12.60 2.55 -7.73
C GLY A 19 -12.18 1.11 -8.05
N TRP A 20 -10.89 0.87 -8.25
CA TRP A 20 -10.36 -0.48 -8.42
C TRP A 20 -10.52 -1.29 -7.14
N PHE A 21 -10.14 -0.72 -5.98
CA PHE A 21 -10.27 -1.40 -4.69
C PHE A 21 -11.72 -1.80 -4.40
N ILE A 22 -12.68 -0.88 -4.57
CA ILE A 22 -14.10 -1.17 -4.34
C ILE A 22 -14.57 -2.30 -5.26
N ARG A 23 -14.20 -2.27 -6.54
CA ARG A 23 -14.57 -3.32 -7.50
C ARG A 23 -14.03 -4.68 -7.07
N GLU A 24 -12.73 -4.79 -6.80
CA GLU A 24 -12.10 -6.06 -6.42
C GLU A 24 -12.63 -6.58 -5.07
N PHE A 25 -12.87 -5.67 -4.13
CA PHE A 25 -13.46 -6.02 -2.84
C PHE A 25 -14.88 -6.58 -3.00
N LEU A 26 -15.72 -5.92 -3.81
CA LEU A 26 -17.09 -6.38 -4.07
C LEU A 26 -17.15 -7.67 -4.90
N LEU A 27 -16.13 -7.95 -5.72
CA LEU A 27 -15.97 -9.21 -6.43
C LEU A 27 -15.40 -10.34 -5.55
N GLY A 28 -15.06 -10.05 -4.29
CA GLY A 28 -14.54 -11.05 -3.35
C GLY A 28 -13.08 -11.44 -3.60
N HIS A 29 -12.31 -10.63 -4.33
CA HIS A 29 -10.90 -10.94 -4.63
C HIS A 29 -9.94 -10.63 -3.47
N GLY A 30 -10.39 -9.91 -2.44
CA GLY A 30 -9.58 -9.57 -1.26
C GLY A 30 -8.38 -8.66 -1.59
N PRO A 31 -8.60 -7.47 -2.20
CA PRO A 31 -7.51 -6.58 -2.60
C PRO A 31 -6.69 -6.12 -1.39
N GLU A 32 -5.36 -6.04 -1.55
CA GLU A 32 -4.45 -5.44 -0.54
C GLU A 32 -4.55 -6.07 0.86
N GLY A 33 -4.85 -7.37 0.93
CA GLY A 33 -5.01 -8.10 2.18
C GLY A 33 -6.36 -7.87 2.88
N ALA A 34 -7.32 -7.23 2.22
CA ALA A 34 -8.69 -7.13 2.70
C ALA A 34 -9.39 -8.51 2.75
N PRO A 35 -10.35 -8.72 3.65
CA PRO A 35 -11.07 -9.98 3.73
C PRO A 35 -11.89 -10.23 2.45
N THR A 36 -11.97 -11.50 2.06
CA THR A 36 -12.88 -11.95 1.00
C THR A 36 -14.32 -11.91 1.49
N ILE A 37 -15.23 -11.37 0.66
CA ILE A 37 -16.66 -11.34 0.91
C ILE A 37 -17.42 -12.14 -0.16
N ASP A 38 -18.66 -12.52 0.14
CA ASP A 38 -19.58 -13.08 -0.86
C ASP A 38 -20.10 -11.97 -1.80
N PRO A 39 -19.76 -12.01 -3.11
CA PRO A 39 -20.20 -10.99 -4.06
C PRO A 39 -21.72 -10.89 -4.22
N ARG A 40 -22.47 -11.97 -3.93
CA ARG A 40 -23.93 -11.98 -4.03
C ARG A 40 -24.59 -11.23 -2.88
N ARG A 41 -23.94 -11.18 -1.73
CA ARG A 41 -24.42 -10.49 -0.53
C ARG A 41 -23.90 -9.05 -0.47
N GLY A 42 -22.70 -8.81 -1.00
CA GLY A 42 -22.02 -7.52 -0.93
C GLY A 42 -21.53 -7.19 0.48
N ALA A 43 -21.13 -5.93 0.68
CA ALA A 43 -20.66 -5.42 1.96
C ALA A 43 -21.21 -4.03 2.25
N TRP A 44 -21.19 -3.63 3.51
CA TRP A 44 -21.63 -2.30 3.93
C TRP A 44 -20.56 -1.28 3.55
N GLN A 45 -20.99 -0.06 3.22
CA GLN A 45 -20.05 1.00 2.81
C GLN A 45 -19.01 1.32 3.89
N SER A 46 -19.38 1.21 5.16
CA SER A 46 -18.48 1.36 6.31
C SER A 46 -17.33 0.35 6.27
N ASP A 47 -17.61 -0.89 5.91
CA ASP A 47 -16.64 -1.98 5.93
C ASP A 47 -15.66 -1.83 4.77
N ILE A 48 -16.19 -1.51 3.58
CA ILE A 48 -15.38 -1.20 2.40
C ILE A 48 -14.42 -0.04 2.71
N PHE A 49 -14.91 1.01 3.36
CA PHE A 49 -14.10 2.18 3.73
C PHE A 49 -13.05 1.87 4.79
N TYR A 50 -13.39 1.04 5.79
CA TYR A 50 -12.47 0.58 6.81
C TYR A 50 -11.29 -0.18 6.19
N HIS A 51 -11.58 -1.17 5.33
CA HIS A 51 -10.54 -1.96 4.67
C HIS A 51 -9.73 -1.14 3.67
N TYR A 52 -10.37 -0.23 2.93
CA TYR A 52 -9.68 0.66 2.01
C TYR A 52 -8.68 1.56 2.74
N LYS A 53 -9.07 2.16 3.88
CA LYS A 53 -8.16 2.97 4.69
C LYS A 53 -7.02 2.14 5.28
N GLY A 54 -7.30 0.94 5.76
CA GLY A 54 -6.28 0.03 6.27
C GLY A 54 -5.24 -0.32 5.20
N ALA A 55 -5.70 -0.65 4.00
CA ALA A 55 -4.84 -0.94 2.86
C ALA A 55 -3.97 0.27 2.48
N LEU A 56 -4.53 1.48 2.44
CA LEU A 56 -3.77 2.69 2.13
C LEU A 56 -2.69 2.98 3.18
N LEU A 57 -3.00 2.82 4.47
CA LEU A 57 -2.04 3.02 5.55
C LEU A 57 -0.89 2.02 5.49
N ARG A 58 -1.22 0.75 5.22
CA ARG A 58 -0.21 -0.31 5.06
C ARG A 58 0.72 0.00 3.90
N ALA A 59 0.17 0.32 2.74
CA ALA A 59 0.98 0.58 1.56
C ALA A 59 1.83 1.86 1.70
N TYR A 60 1.33 2.86 2.45
CA TYR A 60 2.13 4.03 2.84
C TYR A 60 3.29 3.66 3.77
N ALA A 61 3.05 2.79 4.77
CA ALA A 61 4.09 2.34 5.70
C ALA A 61 5.19 1.54 4.99
N GLU A 62 4.81 0.62 4.10
CA GLU A 62 5.73 -0.17 3.29
C GLU A 62 6.62 0.72 2.40
N ASP A 63 6.05 1.76 1.79
CA ASP A 63 6.84 2.69 1.00
C ASP A 63 7.75 3.60 1.82
N ALA A 64 7.28 4.11 2.97
CA ALA A 64 8.10 4.90 3.87
C ALA A 64 9.36 4.13 4.32
N VAL A 65 9.20 2.83 4.60
CA VAL A 65 10.32 1.92 4.90
C VAL A 65 11.25 1.77 3.69
N ALA A 66 10.71 1.59 2.49
CA ALA A 66 11.51 1.50 1.27
C ALA A 66 12.33 2.77 1.03
N TYR A 67 11.72 3.95 1.18
CA TYR A 67 12.37 5.24 1.03
C TYR A 67 13.52 5.43 2.04
N GLU A 68 13.30 5.08 3.32
CA GLU A 68 14.36 5.15 4.32
C GLU A 68 15.52 4.21 4.00
N ASN A 69 15.21 3.00 3.55
CA ASN A 69 16.22 2.02 3.15
C ASN A 69 17.07 2.51 1.98
N GLU A 70 16.44 3.11 0.96
CA GLU A 70 17.16 3.72 -0.15
C GLU A 70 18.09 4.85 0.32
N GLU A 71 17.63 5.71 1.25
CA GLU A 71 18.46 6.75 1.85
C GLU A 71 19.65 6.17 2.63
N ARG A 72 19.45 5.07 3.36
CA ARG A 72 20.51 4.37 4.11
C ARG A 72 21.55 3.76 3.19
N ILE A 73 21.12 3.07 2.13
CA ILE A 73 22.00 2.50 1.11
C ILE A 73 22.82 3.63 0.45
N ARG A 74 22.18 4.73 0.09
CA ARG A 74 22.87 5.91 -0.46
C ARG A 74 23.92 6.48 0.49
N ARG A 75 23.69 6.40 1.80
CA ARG A 75 24.63 6.81 2.86
C ARG A 75 25.61 5.71 3.27
N LYS A 76 25.62 4.55 2.60
CA LYS A 76 26.43 3.36 2.92
C LYS A 76 26.22 2.83 4.35
N LYS A 77 25.03 3.04 4.91
CA LYS A 77 24.62 2.47 6.21
C LYS A 77 23.91 1.13 5.97
N PRO A 78 24.00 0.19 6.93
CA PRO A 78 23.21 -1.03 6.85
C PRO A 78 21.71 -0.72 6.86
N ILE A 79 20.95 -1.55 6.16
CA ILE A 79 19.48 -1.60 6.25
C ILE A 79 19.13 -2.10 7.65
N TYR A 80 18.01 -1.64 8.19
CA TYR A 80 17.54 -2.11 9.50
C TYR A 80 17.24 -3.62 9.49
N THR A 81 17.43 -4.27 10.63
CA THR A 81 17.01 -5.67 10.81
C THR A 81 15.50 -5.75 11.06
N PRO A 82 14.86 -6.91 10.84
CA PRO A 82 13.45 -7.11 11.15
C PRO A 82 13.09 -6.73 12.60
N GLU A 83 14.01 -6.91 13.55
CA GLU A 83 13.77 -6.55 14.96
C GLU A 83 13.75 -5.02 15.17
N GLU A 84 14.50 -4.25 14.38
CA GLU A 84 14.55 -2.78 14.46
C GLU A 84 13.36 -2.09 13.79
N TYR A 85 12.60 -2.80 12.92
CA TYR A 85 11.36 -2.28 12.33
C TYR A 85 10.13 -2.43 13.22
N GLU A 86 10.18 -3.36 14.18
CA GLU A 86 9.07 -3.70 15.08
C GLU A 86 9.08 -2.86 16.38
N GLU A 87 10.15 -2.08 16.63
CA GLU A 87 10.33 -1.20 17.79
C GLU A 87 9.83 0.24 17.53
#